data_AF-A0A920LN64-F1
#
_entry.id   AF-A0A920LN64-F1
#
_cell.length_a   1.000
_cell.length_b   1.000
_cell.length_c   1.000
_cell.angle_alpha   90.00
_cell.angle_beta   90.00
_cell.angle_gamma   90.00
#
_symmetry.space_group_name_H-M   'P 1'
#
loop_
_entity.id
_entity.type
_entity.pdbx_description
1 polymer ?
#
loop_
_entity_poly.entity_id
_entity_poly.type
_entity_poly.pdbx_seq_one_letter_code
_entity_poly.pdbx_strand_id
1 'polypeptide(L)'
;MKPTENLLSPKLSRRKALVYGAATALSTPFVSRAWAAPTEINMLAWYGHGEPDIVAEFEAANNVKFKPKYYAGGDNMLGLIAQSPPGTYDVILSDGEFVQQLNAAGYIEELEAADYPFDDMLYEDFTKFPGHWADGKLYSMMVRFGHLGVSYNKNAITAEEAMSYSCFWKPEVKGKVGHLTGTFPASA
;
A
#
# COMPACT_ATOMS: atom_id res chain seq x y z
N MET A 1 -3.41 -33.05 83.06
CA MET A 1 -4.58 -33.75 82.48
C MET A 1 -5.83 -32.88 82.69
N LYS A 2 -6.27 -32.16 81.65
CA LYS A 2 -7.66 -31.90 81.23
C LYS A 2 -7.66 -30.91 80.05
N PRO A 3 -8.60 -31.03 79.09
CA PRO A 3 -8.56 -30.35 77.80
C PRO A 3 -9.39 -29.06 77.79
N THR A 4 -9.16 -28.17 76.83
CA THR A 4 -10.14 -27.14 76.46
C THR A 4 -10.27 -27.11 74.93
N GLU A 5 -11.49 -27.37 74.49
CA GLU A 5 -11.89 -27.45 73.09
C GLU A 5 -12.20 -26.09 72.47
N ASN A 6 -12.05 -26.09 71.14
CA ASN A 6 -12.31 -25.02 70.18
C ASN A 6 -13.67 -24.34 70.29
N LEU A 7 -13.69 -23.00 70.23
CA LEU A 7 -14.84 -22.22 69.78
C LEU A 7 -14.57 -21.55 68.42
N LEU A 8 -15.23 -22.11 67.40
CA LEU A 8 -15.99 -21.42 66.35
C LEU A 8 -15.29 -20.31 65.54
N SER A 9 -14.70 -20.70 64.41
CA SER A 9 -14.52 -19.87 63.22
C SER A 9 -15.87 -19.57 62.54
N PRO A 10 -16.20 -18.31 62.19
CA PRO A 10 -17.49 -18.00 61.57
C PRO A 10 -17.52 -18.44 60.10
N LYS A 11 -18.46 -19.32 59.76
CA LYS A 11 -18.72 -19.74 58.37
C LYS A 11 -19.27 -18.58 57.55
N LEU A 12 -18.52 -18.15 56.54
CA LEU A 12 -18.97 -17.15 55.57
C LEU A 12 -20.19 -17.70 54.78
N SER A 13 -21.34 -17.05 54.91
CA SER A 13 -22.58 -17.47 54.24
C SER A 13 -22.63 -16.97 52.80
N ARG A 14 -23.03 -17.85 51.86
CA ARG A 14 -23.16 -17.60 50.41
C ARG A 14 -23.99 -16.35 50.07
N ARG A 15 -24.94 -15.97 50.93
CA ARG A 15 -25.74 -14.73 50.77
C ARG A 15 -24.95 -13.45 50.99
N LYS A 16 -23.94 -13.45 51.89
CA LYS A 16 -23.08 -12.28 52.11
C LYS A 16 -22.09 -12.08 50.96
N ALA A 17 -21.61 -13.16 50.34
CA ALA A 17 -20.73 -13.07 49.16
C ALA A 17 -21.43 -12.40 47.96
N LEU A 18 -22.73 -12.65 47.76
CA LEU A 18 -23.49 -12.07 46.64
C LEU A 18 -23.73 -10.55 46.81
N VAL A 19 -23.97 -10.10 48.04
CA VAL A 19 -24.23 -8.68 48.34
C VAL A 19 -22.95 -7.84 48.23
N TYR A 20 -21.80 -8.36 48.64
CA TYR A 20 -20.53 -7.66 48.49
C TYR A 20 -19.96 -7.75 47.05
N GLY A 21 -20.22 -8.83 46.31
CA GLY A 21 -19.77 -8.98 44.92
C GLY A 21 -20.53 -8.09 43.92
N ALA A 22 -21.81 -7.80 44.18
CA ALA A 22 -22.62 -6.94 43.30
C ALA A 22 -22.25 -5.44 43.41
N ALA A 23 -21.75 -5.00 44.56
CA ALA A 23 -21.40 -3.59 44.79
C ALA A 23 -20.07 -3.18 44.14
N THR A 24 -19.12 -4.11 43.95
CA THR A 24 -17.82 -3.82 43.32
C THR A 24 -17.85 -3.86 41.79
N ALA A 25 -18.89 -4.41 41.18
CA ALA A 25 -19.00 -4.51 39.71
C ALA A 25 -19.49 -3.22 39.03
N LEU A 26 -20.08 -2.28 39.78
CA LEU A 26 -20.66 -1.04 39.24
C LEU A 26 -19.70 0.17 39.28
N SER A 27 -18.53 0.04 39.89
CA SER A 27 -17.57 1.14 40.07
C SER A 27 -16.25 0.94 39.33
N THR A 28 -16.10 -0.10 38.51
CA THR A 28 -14.99 -0.15 37.57
C THR A 28 -15.32 0.79 36.41
N PRO A 29 -14.57 1.88 36.19
CA PRO A 29 -14.75 2.65 34.97
C PRO A 29 -14.58 1.67 33.81
N PHE A 30 -15.61 1.56 32.97
CA PHE A 30 -15.46 0.97 31.65
C PHE A 30 -14.48 1.87 30.91
N VAL A 31 -13.19 1.56 31.01
CA VAL A 31 -12.19 2.06 30.08
C VAL A 31 -12.46 1.29 28.78
N SER A 32 -13.51 1.70 28.08
CA SER A 32 -13.58 1.47 26.65
C SER A 32 -12.35 2.16 26.09
N ARG A 33 -11.33 1.39 25.68
CA ARG A 33 -10.38 1.90 24.71
C ARG A 33 -11.25 2.28 23.51
N ALA A 34 -11.54 3.56 23.36
CA ALA A 34 -12.04 4.07 22.10
C ALA A 34 -10.89 3.86 21.11
N TRP A 35 -10.90 2.70 20.44
CA TRP A 35 -10.09 2.52 19.25
C TRP A 35 -10.66 3.53 18.26
N ALA A 36 -9.90 4.59 17.99
CA ALA A 36 -10.26 5.55 16.96
C ALA A 36 -10.52 4.76 15.68
N ALA A 37 -11.62 5.05 14.99
CA ALA A 37 -11.91 4.43 13.71
C ALA A 37 -10.69 4.59 12.80
N PRO A 38 -10.28 3.55 12.07
CA PRO A 38 -9.10 3.65 11.21
C PRO A 38 -9.24 4.82 10.24
N THR A 39 -8.17 5.59 10.08
CA THR A 39 -8.14 6.67 9.09
C THR A 39 -8.11 6.07 7.70
N GLU A 40 -9.07 6.43 6.84
CA GLU A 40 -9.09 5.95 5.46
C GLU A 40 -8.10 6.75 4.59
N ILE A 41 -7.34 6.04 3.75
CA ILE A 41 -6.39 6.60 2.78
C ILE A 41 -6.87 6.21 1.39
N ASN A 42 -7.35 7.17 0.62
CA ASN A 42 -7.79 6.97 -0.76
C ASN A 42 -6.57 6.97 -1.68
N MET A 43 -6.33 5.82 -2.32
CA MET A 43 -5.14 5.60 -3.13
C MET A 43 -5.53 5.42 -4.59
N LEU A 44 -4.88 6.13 -5.50
CA LEU A 44 -4.94 5.85 -6.94
C LEU A 44 -3.66 5.12 -7.36
N ALA A 45 -3.77 3.91 -7.91
CA ALA A 45 -2.58 3.09 -8.16
C ALA A 45 -2.71 2.10 -9.33
N TRP A 46 -1.58 1.54 -9.75
CA TRP A 46 -1.54 0.31 -10.52
C TRP A 46 -2.05 -0.88 -9.69
N TYR A 47 -2.67 -1.86 -10.36
CA TYR A 47 -3.04 -3.13 -9.75
C TYR A 47 -1.86 -3.79 -9.02
N GLY A 48 -2.14 -4.44 -7.89
CA GLY A 48 -1.13 -5.12 -7.08
C GLY A 48 -0.45 -4.25 -6.02
N HIS A 49 -0.73 -2.94 -5.95
CA HIS A 49 -0.09 -2.04 -4.98
C HIS A 49 -0.93 -1.73 -3.73
N GLY A 50 -2.26 -1.87 -3.82
CA GLY A 50 -3.18 -1.72 -2.69
C GLY A 50 -3.66 -3.05 -2.11
N GLU A 51 -3.01 -4.16 -2.50
CA GLU A 51 -3.41 -5.50 -2.09
C GLU A 51 -3.01 -5.79 -0.63
N PRO A 52 -3.73 -6.67 0.08
CA PRO A 52 -3.49 -6.93 1.50
C PRO A 52 -2.06 -7.37 1.84
N ASP A 53 -1.41 -8.14 0.95
CA ASP A 53 -0.03 -8.59 1.12
C ASP A 53 0.99 -7.45 1.00
N ILE A 54 0.60 -6.30 0.44
CA ILE A 54 1.44 -5.10 0.36
C ILE A 54 1.19 -4.14 1.51
N VAL A 55 -0.07 -3.89 1.88
CA VAL A 55 -0.42 -2.78 2.79
C VAL A 55 -0.84 -3.21 4.20
N ALA A 56 -1.22 -4.47 4.44
CA ALA A 56 -1.87 -4.86 5.71
C ALA A 56 -0.99 -4.65 6.95
N GLU A 57 0.33 -4.88 6.84
CA GLU A 57 1.25 -4.63 7.96
C GLU A 57 1.29 -3.14 8.32
N PHE A 58 1.32 -2.26 7.31
CA PHE A 58 1.29 -0.81 7.51
C PHE A 58 -0.06 -0.35 8.08
N GLU A 59 -1.18 -0.88 7.56
CA GLU A 59 -2.52 -0.59 8.07
C GLU A 59 -2.65 -0.93 9.55
N ALA A 60 -2.16 -2.11 9.95
CA ALA A 60 -2.19 -2.57 11.34
C ALA A 60 -1.28 -1.74 12.26
N ALA A 61 -0.08 -1.38 11.78
CA ALA A 61 0.88 -0.60 12.56
C ALA A 61 0.42 0.86 12.78
N ASN A 62 -0.33 1.44 11.84
CA ASN A 62 -0.66 2.87 11.84
C ASN A 62 -2.15 3.17 12.10
N ASN A 63 -3.00 2.15 12.30
CA ASN A 63 -4.45 2.31 12.43
C ASN A 63 -5.06 3.07 11.24
N VAL A 64 -4.66 2.70 10.02
CA VAL A 64 -5.17 3.27 8.77
C VAL A 64 -5.80 2.18 7.91
N LYS A 65 -6.58 2.58 6.90
CA LYS A 65 -7.17 1.67 5.92
C LYS A 65 -7.05 2.25 4.51
N PHE A 66 -6.35 1.55 3.63
CA PHE A 66 -6.27 1.93 2.22
C PHE A 66 -7.58 1.61 1.49
N LYS A 67 -8.00 2.53 0.64
CA LYS A 67 -9.09 2.41 -0.33
C LYS A 67 -8.50 2.58 -1.74
N PRO A 68 -7.94 1.51 -2.33
CA PRO A 68 -7.34 1.62 -3.64
C PRO A 68 -8.41 1.74 -4.72
N LYS A 69 -8.18 2.64 -5.66
CA LYS A 69 -8.79 2.68 -6.97
C LYS A 69 -7.71 2.42 -8.01
N TYR A 70 -7.97 1.47 -8.89
CA TYR A 70 -6.97 1.02 -9.84
C TYR A 70 -7.15 1.63 -11.22
N TYR A 71 -6.03 1.88 -11.89
CA TYR A 71 -5.96 2.30 -13.29
C TYR A 71 -5.12 1.31 -14.11
N ALA A 72 -5.31 1.34 -15.44
CA ALA A 72 -4.66 0.41 -16.39
C ALA A 72 -3.71 1.09 -17.39
N GLY A 73 -3.56 2.41 -17.30
CA GLY A 73 -2.64 3.21 -18.12
C GLY A 73 -2.54 4.65 -17.60
N GLY A 74 -1.46 5.36 -17.94
CA GLY A 74 -1.24 6.73 -17.52
C GLY A 74 -2.34 7.70 -17.95
N ASP A 75 -2.82 7.61 -19.19
CA ASP A 75 -3.94 8.44 -19.68
C ASP A 75 -5.23 8.23 -18.88
N ASN A 76 -5.48 6.98 -18.48
CA ASN A 76 -6.62 6.65 -17.63
C ASN A 76 -6.47 7.27 -16.22
N MET A 77 -5.26 7.22 -15.65
CA MET A 77 -4.94 7.85 -14.37
C MET A 77 -5.11 9.38 -14.42
N LEU A 78 -4.56 10.05 -15.44
CA LEU A 78 -4.72 11.49 -15.64
C LEU A 78 -6.19 11.88 -15.80
N GLY A 79 -6.95 11.11 -16.58
CA GLY A 79 -8.39 11.32 -16.75
C GLY A 79 -9.16 11.17 -15.44
N LEU A 80 -8.82 10.18 -14.61
CA LEU A 80 -9.44 9.98 -13.30
C LEU A 80 -9.15 11.14 -12.34
N ILE A 81 -7.92 11.66 -12.33
CA ILE A 81 -7.54 12.81 -11.49
C ILE A 81 -8.27 14.06 -11.96
N ALA A 82 -8.23 14.38 -13.26
CA ALA A 82 -8.83 15.59 -13.81
C ALA A 82 -10.36 15.67 -13.61
N GLN A 83 -11.04 14.51 -13.52
CA GLN A 83 -12.48 14.43 -13.26
C GLN A 83 -12.82 14.39 -11.77
N SER A 84 -11.84 14.21 -10.91
CA SER A 84 -12.04 14.13 -9.46
C SER A 84 -11.82 15.51 -8.82
N PRO A 85 -12.65 15.92 -7.83
CA PRO A 85 -12.37 17.11 -7.04
C PRO A 85 -10.98 17.02 -6.36
N PRO A 86 -10.28 18.15 -6.14
CA PRO A 86 -9.08 18.17 -5.32
C PRO A 86 -9.32 17.54 -3.94
N GLY A 87 -8.35 16.76 -3.45
CA GLY A 87 -8.46 16.01 -2.19
C GLY A 87 -9.23 14.67 -2.29
N THR A 88 -9.60 14.22 -3.49
CA THR A 88 -10.24 12.88 -3.65
C THR A 88 -9.27 11.73 -3.38
N TYR A 89 -8.01 11.88 -3.77
CA TYR A 89 -6.96 10.88 -3.53
C TYR A 89 -5.92 11.50 -2.61
N ASP A 90 -5.56 10.76 -1.56
CA ASP A 90 -4.53 11.14 -0.60
C ASP A 90 -3.14 10.76 -1.12
N VAL A 91 -3.05 9.65 -1.88
CA VAL A 91 -1.79 9.17 -2.48
C VAL A 91 -2.05 8.71 -3.91
N ILE A 92 -1.12 9.08 -4.80
CA ILE A 92 -1.10 8.62 -6.19
C ILE A 92 0.20 7.86 -6.41
N LEU A 93 0.09 6.57 -6.73
CA LEU A 93 1.21 5.81 -7.27
C LEU A 93 1.17 5.97 -8.77
N SER A 94 2.22 6.56 -9.34
CA SER A 94 2.32 6.92 -10.75
C SER A 94 3.70 6.58 -11.32
N ASP A 95 3.78 6.36 -12.62
CA ASP A 95 5.07 6.22 -13.30
C ASP A 95 5.78 7.58 -13.34
N GLY A 96 7.11 7.56 -13.25
CA GLY A 96 7.92 8.78 -13.14
C GLY A 96 7.69 9.81 -14.27
N GLU A 97 7.33 9.34 -15.47
CA GLU A 97 7.03 10.22 -16.62
C GLU A 97 5.77 11.08 -16.42
N PHE A 98 4.79 10.61 -15.65
CA PHE A 98 3.57 11.37 -15.39
C PHE A 98 3.68 12.27 -14.16
N VAL A 99 4.63 12.02 -13.25
CA VAL A 99 4.84 12.87 -12.06
C VAL A 99 5.09 14.32 -12.47
N GLN A 100 5.89 14.55 -13.50
CA GLN A 100 6.15 15.91 -14.01
C GLN A 100 4.89 16.58 -14.53
N GLN A 101 4.02 15.83 -15.21
CA GLN A 101 2.74 16.35 -15.72
C GLN A 101 1.79 16.67 -14.57
N LEU A 102 1.74 15.82 -13.55
CA LEU A 102 0.94 16.06 -12.33
C LEU A 102 1.42 17.31 -11.59
N ASN A 103 2.74 17.49 -11.46
CA ASN A 103 3.32 18.68 -10.84
C ASN A 103 2.98 19.94 -11.65
N ALA A 104 3.20 19.91 -12.97
CA ALA A 104 2.92 21.05 -13.85
C ALA A 104 1.42 21.44 -13.86
N ALA A 105 0.53 20.46 -13.66
CA ALA A 105 -0.91 20.68 -13.53
C ALA A 105 -1.36 21.15 -12.13
N GLY A 106 -0.45 21.17 -11.14
CA GLY A 106 -0.76 21.53 -9.75
C GLY A 106 -1.60 20.48 -9.02
N TYR A 107 -1.50 19.20 -9.41
CA TYR A 107 -2.27 18.10 -8.81
C TYR A 107 -1.56 17.37 -7.68
N ILE A 108 -0.27 17.66 -7.45
CA ILE A 108 0.52 17.08 -6.36
C ILE A 108 1.22 18.17 -5.59
N GLU A 109 1.47 17.89 -4.31
CA GLU A 109 2.08 18.83 -3.38
C GLU A 109 3.58 18.55 -3.24
N GLU A 110 4.31 19.57 -2.79
CA GLU A 110 5.71 19.43 -2.39
C GLU A 110 5.81 18.52 -1.17
N LEU A 111 6.78 17.62 -1.19
CA LEU A 111 7.08 16.65 -0.14
C LEU A 111 8.31 17.08 0.64
N GLU A 112 8.33 16.84 1.95
CA GLU A 112 9.54 17.05 2.74
C GLU A 112 10.50 15.88 2.63
N ALA A 113 11.64 16.13 1.98
CA ALA A 113 12.64 15.10 1.70
C ALA A 113 13.18 14.41 2.97
N ALA A 114 13.14 15.09 4.12
CA ALA A 114 13.57 14.54 5.41
C ALA A 114 12.65 13.42 5.94
N ASP A 115 11.41 13.31 5.43
CA ASP A 115 10.45 12.29 5.84
C ASP A 115 10.68 10.94 5.13
N TYR A 116 11.60 10.88 4.16
CA TYR A 116 11.83 9.71 3.31
C TYR A 116 13.22 9.10 3.50
N PRO A 117 13.34 7.76 3.43
CA PRO A 117 14.60 7.04 3.67
C PRO A 117 15.51 7.04 2.43
N PHE A 118 16.01 8.21 2.03
CA PHE A 118 16.90 8.33 0.88
C PHE A 118 18.25 7.63 1.08
N ASP A 119 18.64 7.36 2.31
CA ASP A 119 19.85 6.62 2.69
C ASP A 119 19.74 5.11 2.45
N ASP A 120 18.53 4.57 2.27
CA ASP A 120 18.25 3.16 1.97
C ASP A 120 17.98 2.90 0.47
N MET A 121 18.33 3.85 -0.41
CA MET A 121 18.13 3.70 -1.85
C MET A 121 19.13 2.72 -2.46
N LEU A 122 18.64 1.87 -3.38
CA LEU A 122 19.46 0.84 -4.05
C LEU A 122 20.61 1.42 -4.89
N TYR A 123 20.41 2.60 -5.47
CA TYR A 123 21.39 3.30 -6.29
C TYR A 123 21.45 4.77 -5.90
N GLU A 124 22.65 5.33 -5.90
CA GLU A 124 22.88 6.74 -5.54
C GLU A 124 22.04 7.69 -6.41
N ASP A 125 21.98 7.43 -7.72
CA ASP A 125 21.23 8.25 -8.67
C ASP A 125 19.71 8.27 -8.43
N PHE A 126 19.16 7.32 -7.65
CA PHE A 126 17.73 7.31 -7.33
C PHE A 126 17.36 8.41 -6.34
N THR A 127 18.31 8.86 -5.53
CA THR A 127 18.09 9.96 -4.58
C THR A 127 17.78 11.29 -5.28
N LYS A 128 18.29 11.48 -6.50
CA LYS A 128 18.07 12.65 -7.36
C LYS A 128 17.51 12.29 -8.73
N PHE A 129 16.63 11.28 -8.75
CA PHE A 129 16.06 10.79 -9.98
C PHE A 129 15.27 11.89 -10.73
N PRO A 130 15.55 12.13 -12.02
CA PRO A 130 14.82 13.11 -12.81
C PRO A 130 13.32 12.82 -12.88
N GLY A 131 12.50 13.83 -12.61
CA GLY A 131 11.03 13.71 -12.61
C GLY A 131 10.40 13.64 -11.22
N HIS A 132 11.15 13.23 -10.20
CA HIS A 132 10.70 13.32 -8.80
C HIS A 132 10.99 14.69 -8.18
N TRP A 133 11.89 15.47 -8.79
CA TRP A 133 12.32 16.78 -8.32
C TRP A 133 12.03 17.87 -9.35
N ALA A 134 11.63 19.05 -8.89
CA ALA A 134 11.55 20.27 -9.70
C ALA A 134 12.04 21.46 -8.87
N ASP A 135 12.94 22.28 -9.43
CA ASP A 135 13.51 23.47 -8.77
C ASP A 135 14.09 23.20 -7.36
N GLY A 136 14.68 22.01 -7.18
CA GLY A 136 15.27 21.57 -5.91
C GLY A 136 14.27 21.02 -4.88
N LYS A 137 12.98 21.01 -5.20
CA LYS A 137 11.88 20.53 -4.37
C LYS A 137 11.44 19.13 -4.77
N LEU A 138 11.07 18.31 -3.79
CA LEU A 138 10.62 16.93 -3.99
C LEU A 138 9.11 16.90 -4.21
N TYR A 139 8.63 16.11 -5.17
CA TYR A 139 7.21 15.97 -5.48
C TYR A 139 6.72 14.53 -5.53
N SER A 140 7.64 13.55 -5.50
CA SER A 140 7.30 12.13 -5.53
C SER A 140 8.51 11.30 -5.08
N MET A 141 8.24 10.12 -4.53
CA MET A 141 9.27 9.18 -4.08
C MET A 141 9.19 7.87 -4.88
N MET A 142 10.35 7.34 -5.25
CA MET A 142 10.46 6.03 -5.89
C MET A 142 10.16 4.91 -4.90
N VAL A 143 9.20 4.04 -5.24
CA VAL A 143 8.85 2.86 -4.43
C VAL A 143 9.31 1.57 -5.11
N ARG A 144 9.23 1.52 -6.44
CA ARG A 144 9.65 0.39 -7.27
C ARG A 144 10.20 0.90 -8.60
N PHE A 145 11.10 0.12 -9.20
CA PHE A 145 11.60 0.34 -10.55
C PHE A 145 11.71 -1.01 -11.27
N GLY A 146 11.79 -0.96 -12.59
CA GLY A 146 11.97 -2.14 -13.42
C GLY A 146 12.32 -1.76 -14.85
N HIS A 147 12.61 -2.77 -15.66
CA HIS A 147 12.88 -2.60 -17.08
C HIS A 147 11.74 -3.22 -17.88
N LEU A 148 11.28 -2.52 -18.91
CA LEU A 148 10.44 -3.11 -19.94
C LEU A 148 11.33 -3.93 -20.86
N GLY A 149 10.99 -5.20 -21.04
CA GLY A 149 11.76 -6.14 -21.84
C GLY A 149 10.89 -7.20 -22.48
N VAL A 150 11.54 -8.12 -23.19
CA VAL A 150 10.86 -9.23 -23.87
C VAL A 150 10.55 -10.34 -22.88
N SER A 151 9.26 -10.58 -22.64
CA SER A 151 8.79 -11.83 -22.03
C SER A 151 8.45 -12.82 -23.14
N TYR A 152 9.05 -14.02 -23.09
CA TYR A 152 8.94 -14.98 -24.18
C TYR A 152 8.78 -16.43 -23.69
N ASN A 153 8.12 -17.23 -24.52
CA ASN A 153 8.05 -18.67 -24.32
C ASN A 153 9.36 -19.30 -24.81
N LYS A 154 10.11 -19.91 -23.90
CA LYS A 154 11.41 -20.56 -24.17
C LYS A 154 11.35 -21.71 -25.18
N ASN A 155 10.16 -22.26 -25.44
CA ASN A 155 9.94 -23.29 -26.45
C ASN A 155 9.72 -22.70 -27.86
N ALA A 156 9.51 -21.38 -27.99
CA ALA A 156 9.21 -20.70 -29.25
C ALA A 156 10.31 -19.73 -29.68
N ILE A 157 10.99 -19.08 -28.73
CA ILE A 157 12.08 -18.12 -28.94
C ILE A 157 13.21 -18.48 -27.98
N THR A 158 14.45 -18.41 -28.44
CA THR A 158 15.64 -18.61 -27.60
C THR A 158 15.98 -17.34 -26.81
N ALA A 159 16.77 -17.48 -25.75
CA ALA A 159 17.22 -16.33 -24.97
C ALA A 159 18.00 -15.32 -25.82
N GLU A 160 18.87 -15.80 -26.71
CA GLU A 160 19.68 -14.96 -27.60
C GLU A 160 18.81 -14.14 -28.56
N GLU A 161 17.77 -14.75 -29.12
CA GLU A 161 16.81 -14.04 -29.97
C GLU A 161 15.99 -13.01 -29.19
N ALA A 162 15.61 -13.32 -27.95
CA ALA A 162 14.86 -12.40 -27.09
C ALA A 162 15.67 -11.20 -26.56
N MET A 163 16.99 -11.16 -26.81
CA MET A 163 17.85 -10.02 -26.46
C MET A 163 17.56 -8.77 -27.30
N SER A 164 16.75 -8.88 -28.36
CA SER A 164 16.35 -7.76 -29.20
C SER A 164 14.86 -7.81 -29.51
N TYR A 165 14.22 -6.64 -29.53
CA TYR A 165 12.82 -6.52 -29.96
C TYR A 165 12.59 -7.00 -31.40
N SER A 166 13.63 -7.17 -32.22
CA SER A 166 13.53 -7.79 -33.54
C SER A 166 12.89 -9.18 -33.51
N CYS A 167 12.91 -9.90 -32.37
CA CYS A 167 12.24 -11.19 -32.22
C CYS A 167 10.73 -11.12 -32.48
N PHE A 168 10.09 -9.96 -32.30
CA PHE A 168 8.65 -9.78 -32.53
C PHE A 168 8.26 -9.88 -34.01
N TRP A 169 9.19 -9.67 -34.93
CA TRP A 169 8.94 -9.74 -36.38
C TRP A 169 9.30 -11.10 -36.99
N LYS A 170 9.66 -12.09 -36.17
CA LYS A 170 10.01 -13.42 -36.64
C LYS A 170 8.77 -14.14 -37.20
N PRO A 171 8.86 -14.81 -38.37
CA PRO A 171 7.73 -15.54 -38.95
C PRO A 171 7.09 -16.57 -38.00
N GLU A 172 7.89 -17.18 -37.12
CA GLU A 172 7.47 -18.22 -36.17
C GLU A 172 6.50 -17.72 -35.09
N VAL A 173 6.56 -16.42 -34.77
CA VAL A 173 5.70 -15.76 -33.77
C VAL A 173 4.59 -14.94 -34.41
N LYS A 174 4.39 -15.05 -35.72
CA LYS A 174 3.30 -14.37 -36.43
C LYS A 174 1.95 -14.71 -35.79
N GLY A 175 1.20 -13.66 -35.42
CA GLY A 175 -0.10 -13.78 -34.74
C GLY A 175 -0.03 -14.24 -33.28
N LYS A 176 1.16 -14.33 -32.69
CA LYS A 176 1.41 -14.80 -31.31
C LYS A 176 2.11 -13.76 -30.44
N VAL A 177 2.24 -12.51 -30.90
CA VAL A 177 2.86 -11.41 -30.16
C VAL A 177 1.77 -10.60 -29.44
N GLY A 178 1.96 -10.36 -28.15
CA GLY A 178 1.13 -9.45 -27.35
C GLY A 178 1.95 -8.23 -26.93
N HIS A 179 1.34 -7.05 -27.00
CA HIS A 179 1.89 -5.81 -26.41
C HIS A 179 1.13 -5.46 -25.14
N LEU A 180 1.78 -4.67 -24.28
CA LEU A 180 1.28 -4.28 -22.95
C LEU A 180 -0.09 -3.57 -23.00
N THR A 181 -0.48 -3.01 -24.15
CA THR A 181 -1.75 -2.31 -24.39
C THR A 181 -2.72 -3.06 -25.32
N GLY A 182 -2.41 -4.30 -25.72
CA GLY A 182 -3.27 -5.13 -26.57
C GLY A 182 -2.51 -6.08 -27.51
N THR A 183 -3.23 -7.02 -28.13
CA THR A 183 -2.66 -7.95 -29.11
C THR A 183 -2.62 -7.31 -30.50
N PHE A 184 -1.44 -7.21 -31.11
CA PHE A 184 -1.33 -6.90 -32.54
C PHE A 184 -1.09 -8.20 -33.33
N PRO A 185 -1.75 -8.42 -34.47
CA PRO A 185 -1.19 -9.35 -35.43
C PRO A 185 0.16 -8.76 -35.84
N ALA A 186 1.26 -9.46 -35.54
CA ALA A 186 2.56 -9.12 -36.13
C ALA A 186 2.37 -9.15 -37.65
N SER A 187 2.18 -7.98 -38.24
CA SER A 187 2.07 -7.82 -39.68
C SER A 187 3.43 -8.17 -40.27
N ALA A 188 3.42 -9.20 -41.11
CA ALA A 188 4.55 -9.56 -41.95
C ALA A 188 4.87 -8.44 -42.94
#